data_AF-A0A7X7FJJ2-F1
#
_entry.id   AF-A0A7X7FJJ2-F1
#
_cell.length_a   1.000
_cell.length_b   1.000
_cell.length_c   1.000
_cell.angle_alpha   90.00
_cell.angle_beta   90.00
_cell.angle_gamma   90.00
#
_symmetry.space_group_name_H-M   'P 1'
#
loop_
_entity.id
_entity.type
_entity.pdbx_description
1 polymer ?
#
loop_
_entity_poly.entity_id
_entity_poly.type
_entity_poly.pdbx_seq_one_letter_code
_entity_poly.pdbx_strand_id
1 'polypeptide(L)'
;MRVDVHCHIGQRRRQCGDEGRFSFEAPGKYASCDSYFSDVMYYGVFMRLARWHFGLGGSSRTSEQEFDTAIERILLDHILGATSIDRVVLLAFDQYHTDDGQPLGSRRHLWQYGSDLYVSNTYARQLWRQHPQRIVFGASIHPYRKDGRKTAVDMLEEVAAAGAVLVKWLPLSQNIDGQDPRTVEFLRRAASLGIPVLIHCG
;
A
#
# COMPACT_ATOMS: atom_id res chain seq x y z
N MET A 1 2.73 -1.67 -25.47
CA MET A 1 2.90 -1.08 -24.14
C MET A 1 3.23 -2.20 -23.16
N ARG A 2 4.35 -2.09 -22.44
CA ARG A 2 4.82 -3.03 -21.41
C ARG A 2 4.62 -2.37 -20.04
N VAL A 3 3.86 -3.03 -19.17
CA VAL A 3 3.54 -2.51 -17.83
C VAL A 3 3.96 -3.53 -16.79
N ASP A 4 4.73 -3.07 -15.80
CA ASP A 4 4.96 -3.84 -14.58
C ASP A 4 3.79 -3.61 -13.62
N VAL A 5 3.18 -4.68 -13.11
CA VAL A 5 2.02 -4.63 -12.22
C VAL A 5 2.37 -4.91 -10.76
N HIS A 6 3.65 -5.03 -10.42
CA HIS A 6 4.11 -5.41 -9.08
C HIS A 6 5.13 -4.42 -8.51
N CYS A 7 4.77 -3.14 -8.42
CA CYS A 7 5.60 -2.11 -7.82
C CYS A 7 5.02 -1.63 -6.49
N HIS A 8 5.76 -1.84 -5.40
CA HIS A 8 5.40 -1.31 -4.07
C HIS A 8 6.38 -0.21 -3.68
N ILE A 9 5.86 0.85 -3.07
CA ILE A 9 6.69 1.84 -2.36
C ILE A 9 6.46 1.69 -0.87
N GLY A 10 7.43 1.09 -0.19
CA GLY A 10 7.42 0.97 1.26
C GLY A 10 8.45 1.89 1.89
N GLN A 11 8.03 2.62 2.90
CA GLN A 11 8.85 3.53 3.70
C GLN A 11 8.77 3.15 5.16
N ARG A 12 9.79 3.51 5.95
CA ARG A 12 9.84 3.27 7.39
C ARG A 12 8.69 4.01 8.08
N ARG A 13 8.51 5.31 7.85
CA ARG A 13 7.42 6.10 8.45
C ARG A 13 7.16 7.41 7.72
N ARG A 14 6.51 7.34 6.55
CA ARG A 14 6.11 8.54 5.80
C ARG A 14 4.95 9.25 6.50
N GLN A 15 5.15 10.49 6.93
CA GLN A 15 4.08 11.28 7.54
C GLN A 15 2.91 11.51 6.57
N CYS A 16 1.69 11.63 7.11
CA CYS A 16 0.52 11.95 6.30
C CYS A 16 0.67 13.33 5.67
N GLY A 17 0.43 13.43 4.36
CA GLY A 17 0.18 14.73 3.72
C GLY A 17 -1.26 15.21 4.00
N ASP A 18 -1.47 16.53 3.97
CA ASP A 18 -2.78 17.14 4.28
C ASP A 18 -3.73 17.23 3.08
N GLU A 19 -3.20 17.20 1.86
CA GLU A 19 -3.97 17.51 0.65
C GLU A 19 -4.47 16.28 -0.10
N GLY A 20 -5.65 16.40 -0.69
CA GLY A 20 -6.17 15.44 -1.67
C GLY A 20 -6.28 14.02 -1.11
N ARG A 21 -6.69 13.85 0.15
CA ARG A 21 -6.88 12.54 0.76
C ARG A 21 -8.22 11.91 0.34
N PHE A 22 -8.26 10.59 0.29
CA PHE A 22 -9.52 9.86 0.18
C PHE A 22 -10.37 10.03 1.44
N SER A 23 -11.69 9.98 1.29
CA SER A 23 -12.64 10.23 2.38
C SER A 23 -12.51 9.23 3.54
N PHE A 24 -11.96 8.05 3.25
CA PHE A 24 -11.72 6.96 4.20
C PHE A 24 -10.28 6.94 4.76
N GLU A 25 -9.42 7.87 4.36
CA GLU A 25 -8.03 8.00 4.80
C GLU A 25 -7.76 9.32 5.53
N ALA A 26 -8.76 9.90 6.18
CA ALA A 26 -8.60 11.16 6.91
C ALA A 26 -7.44 11.08 7.94
N PRO A 27 -6.65 12.17 8.12
CA PRO A 27 -5.47 12.15 8.96
C PRO A 27 -5.80 11.69 10.39
N GLY A 28 -5.00 10.76 10.92
CA GLY A 28 -5.13 10.26 12.28
C GLY A 28 -6.33 9.36 12.56
N LYS A 29 -7.22 9.10 11.58
CA LYS A 29 -8.39 8.22 11.80
C LYS A 29 -8.11 6.74 11.54
N TYR A 30 -7.36 6.42 10.49
CA TYR A 30 -7.14 5.04 10.06
C TYR A 30 -5.69 4.57 10.24
N ALA A 31 -4.75 5.36 9.71
CA ALA A 31 -3.33 5.19 9.94
C ALA A 31 -2.73 6.53 10.37
N SER A 32 -1.68 6.48 11.19
CA SER A 32 -0.96 7.67 11.67
C SER A 32 0.06 8.21 10.66
N CYS A 33 0.26 7.51 9.56
CA CYS A 33 1.23 7.80 8.50
C CYS A 33 0.70 7.28 7.16
N ASP A 34 1.26 7.79 6.05
CA ASP A 34 0.90 7.38 4.69
C ASP A 34 1.64 6.13 4.22
N SER A 35 2.78 5.81 4.85
CA SER A 35 3.44 4.53 4.65
C SER A 35 4.22 4.15 5.92
N TYR A 36 4.26 2.86 6.23
CA TYR A 36 5.17 2.34 7.25
C TYR A 36 5.64 0.92 6.94
N PHE A 37 6.82 0.61 7.46
CA PHE A 37 7.28 -0.75 7.72
C PHE A 37 7.18 -1.02 9.21
N SER A 38 6.69 -2.19 9.58
CA SER A 38 6.69 -2.65 10.96
C SER A 38 8.11 -2.75 11.51
N ASP A 39 8.26 -2.67 12.84
CA ASP A 39 9.57 -2.87 13.46
C ASP A 39 10.11 -4.27 13.16
N VAL A 40 9.21 -5.26 13.15
CA VAL A 40 9.51 -6.64 12.79
C VAL A 40 10.07 -6.74 11.38
N MET A 41 9.44 -6.09 10.41
CA MET A 41 9.89 -6.07 9.02
C MET A 41 11.19 -5.29 8.86
N TYR A 42 11.25 -4.08 9.42
CA TYR A 42 12.35 -3.14 9.23
C TYR A 42 13.68 -3.63 9.83
N TYR A 43 13.63 -4.24 11.02
CA TYR A 43 14.82 -4.80 11.69
C TYR A 43 15.09 -6.26 11.34
N GLY A 44 14.20 -6.90 10.58
CA GLY A 44 14.39 -8.26 10.09
C GLY A 44 15.67 -8.41 9.26
N VAL A 45 16.26 -9.60 9.30
CA VAL A 45 17.55 -9.90 8.62
C VAL A 45 17.49 -9.56 7.13
N PHE A 46 16.39 -9.92 6.46
CA PHE A 46 16.20 -9.62 5.05
C PHE A 46 16.24 -8.11 4.76
N MET A 47 15.52 -7.29 5.53
CA MET A 47 15.48 -5.85 5.31
C MET A 47 16.82 -5.19 5.65
N ARG A 48 17.56 -5.70 6.65
CA ARG A 48 18.93 -5.25 6.94
C ARG A 48 19.87 -5.50 5.76
N LEU A 49 19.80 -6.68 5.13
CA LEU A 49 20.61 -7.01 3.96
C LEU A 49 20.22 -6.18 2.74
N ALA A 50 18.92 -6.00 2.48
CA ALA A 50 18.44 -5.16 1.39
C ALA A 50 18.93 -3.71 1.55
N ARG A 51 18.78 -3.14 2.76
CA ARG A 51 19.27 -1.79 3.07
C ARG A 51 20.78 -1.66 2.86
N TRP A 52 21.57 -2.64 3.30
CA TRP A 52 23.01 -2.65 3.05
C TRP A 52 23.32 -2.66 1.54
N HIS A 53 22.64 -3.51 0.77
CA HIS A 53 22.81 -3.61 -0.68
C HIS A 53 22.52 -2.29 -1.41
N PHE A 54 21.46 -1.57 -1.00
CA PHE A 54 21.09 -0.29 -1.58
C PHE A 54 21.86 0.91 -1.00
N GLY A 55 22.90 0.69 -0.18
CA GLY A 55 23.68 1.76 0.44
C GLY A 55 22.95 2.53 1.56
N LEU A 56 21.82 2.00 2.04
CA LEU A 56 20.96 2.56 3.10
C LEU A 56 21.30 2.01 4.51
N GLY A 57 22.37 1.21 4.62
CA GLY A 57 22.77 0.49 5.84
C GLY A 57 23.88 1.16 6.67
N GLY A 58 24.31 2.38 6.33
CA GLY A 58 25.62 2.91 6.73
C GLY A 58 25.74 3.61 8.09
N SER A 59 24.65 3.94 8.80
CA SER A 59 24.80 4.57 10.11
C SER A 59 23.67 4.21 11.07
N SER A 60 24.02 3.97 12.33
CA SER A 60 23.10 3.89 13.47
C SER A 60 22.36 5.20 13.77
N ARG A 61 22.45 6.20 12.89
CA ARG A 61 21.95 7.58 13.05
C ARG A 61 21.12 8.10 11.88
N THR A 62 20.89 7.33 10.82
CA THR A 62 20.03 7.78 9.72
C THR A 62 18.61 7.93 10.26
N SER A 63 18.07 9.15 10.20
CA SER A 63 16.72 9.42 10.68
C SER A 63 15.69 8.68 9.82
N GLU A 64 14.49 8.41 10.36
CA GLU A 64 13.41 7.78 9.59
C GLU A 64 13.10 8.58 8.31
N GLN A 65 13.16 9.92 8.40
CA GLN A 65 12.92 10.83 7.27
C GLN A 65 14.00 10.73 6.19
N GLU A 66 15.28 10.65 6.57
CA GLU A 66 16.37 10.48 5.61
C GLU A 66 16.26 9.14 4.88
N PHE A 67 15.95 8.07 5.61
CA PHE A 67 15.70 6.75 5.02
C PHE A 67 14.53 6.79 4.03
N ASP A 68 13.42 7.39 4.44
CA ASP A 68 12.20 7.48 3.64
C ASP A 68 12.40 8.29 2.36
N THR A 69 13.15 9.39 2.45
CA THR A 69 13.50 10.22 1.29
C THR A 69 14.44 9.46 0.35
N ALA A 70 15.42 8.75 0.90
CA ALA A 70 16.39 8.01 0.11
C ALA A 70 15.76 6.83 -0.63
N ILE A 71 14.90 6.03 0.04
CA ILE A 71 14.25 4.89 -0.61
C ILE A 71 13.25 5.33 -1.69
N GLU A 72 12.50 6.40 -1.45
CA GLU A 72 11.60 6.98 -2.45
C GLU A 72 12.38 7.45 -3.67
N ARG A 73 13.49 8.18 -3.47
CA ARG A 73 14.36 8.61 -4.56
C ARG A 73 14.91 7.42 -5.35
N ILE A 74 15.45 6.41 -4.69
CA ILE A 74 16.00 5.21 -5.36
C ILE A 74 14.93 4.52 -6.21
N LEU A 75 13.72 4.35 -5.67
CA LEU A 75 12.60 3.74 -6.37
C LEU A 75 12.16 4.58 -7.58
N LEU A 76 12.01 5.90 -7.40
CA LEU A 76 11.64 6.79 -8.49
C LEU A 76 12.73 6.84 -9.57
N ASP A 77 14.00 6.94 -9.20
CA ASP A 77 15.13 6.91 -10.16
C ASP A 77 15.10 5.59 -10.96
N HIS A 78 14.80 4.46 -10.33
CA HIS A 78 14.66 3.17 -11.00
C HIS A 78 13.47 3.14 -11.96
N ILE A 79 12.28 3.55 -11.52
CA ILE A 79 11.05 3.56 -12.32
C ILE A 79 11.20 4.51 -13.52
N LEU A 80 11.67 5.74 -13.27
CA LEU A 80 11.79 6.78 -14.29
C LEU A 80 12.97 6.51 -15.23
N GLY A 81 14.00 5.82 -14.77
CA GLY A 81 15.15 5.42 -15.59
C GLY A 81 14.95 4.11 -16.38
N ALA A 82 13.91 3.32 -16.09
CA ALA A 82 13.72 2.01 -16.72
C ALA A 82 13.50 2.12 -18.24
N THR A 83 14.24 1.33 -19.02
CA THR A 83 14.17 1.28 -20.49
C THR A 83 13.41 0.07 -21.03
N SER A 84 13.19 -0.94 -20.19
CA SER A 84 12.51 -2.19 -20.56
C SER A 84 10.97 -2.14 -20.42
N ILE A 85 10.45 -1.18 -19.64
CA ILE A 85 9.03 -1.00 -19.33
C ILE A 85 8.57 0.44 -19.60
N ASP A 86 7.35 0.57 -20.10
CA ASP A 86 6.76 1.88 -20.38
C ASP A 86 6.18 2.51 -19.11
N ARG A 87 5.48 1.71 -18.29
CA ARG A 87 4.85 2.15 -17.03
C ARG A 87 4.92 1.10 -15.94
N VAL A 88 4.70 1.54 -14.71
CA VAL A 88 4.48 0.70 -13.53
C VAL A 88 3.11 0.98 -12.93
N VAL A 89 2.43 -0.06 -12.43
CA VAL A 89 1.33 0.11 -11.48
C VAL A 89 1.93 0.21 -10.10
N LEU A 90 1.88 1.41 -9.51
CA LEU A 90 2.31 1.64 -8.15
C LEU A 90 1.18 1.28 -7.19
N LEU A 91 1.46 0.32 -6.32
CA LEU A 91 0.48 -0.33 -5.47
C LEU A 91 0.44 0.30 -4.07
N ALA A 92 -0.74 0.81 -3.70
CA ALA A 92 -1.10 0.96 -2.30
C ALA A 92 -1.18 -0.41 -1.60
N PHE A 93 -1.21 -0.41 -0.28
CA PHE A 93 -1.23 -1.64 0.50
C PHE A 93 -1.92 -1.42 1.85
N ASP A 94 -3.08 -2.07 2.03
CA ASP A 94 -3.94 -1.84 3.20
C ASP A 94 -3.55 -2.74 4.38
N GLN A 95 -4.04 -2.38 5.56
CA GLN A 95 -3.71 -3.04 6.82
C GLN A 95 -4.36 -4.42 6.95
N TYR A 96 -3.75 -5.24 7.82
CA TYR A 96 -4.38 -6.41 8.42
C TYR A 96 -5.68 -6.02 9.11
N HIS A 97 -6.75 -6.81 8.97
CA HIS A 97 -7.96 -6.66 9.78
C HIS A 97 -8.31 -7.93 10.53
N THR A 98 -8.89 -7.79 11.72
CA THR A 98 -9.54 -8.92 12.39
C THR A 98 -10.78 -9.39 11.62
N ASP A 99 -11.33 -10.55 11.97
CA ASP A 99 -12.55 -11.08 11.36
C ASP A 99 -13.74 -10.12 11.54
N ASP A 100 -13.78 -9.38 12.64
CA ASP A 100 -14.77 -8.33 12.90
C ASP A 100 -14.56 -7.05 12.05
N GLY A 101 -13.49 -6.99 11.26
CA GLY A 101 -13.13 -5.86 10.42
C GLY A 101 -12.44 -4.71 11.16
N GLN A 102 -11.82 -4.98 12.33
CA GLN A 102 -11.01 -3.97 13.01
C GLN A 102 -9.59 -3.97 12.45
N PRO A 103 -9.06 -2.81 11.98
CA PRO A 103 -7.71 -2.75 11.47
C PRO A 103 -6.69 -2.95 12.60
N LEU A 104 -5.70 -3.81 12.35
CA LEU A 104 -4.51 -3.96 13.18
C LEU A 104 -3.35 -3.25 12.46
N GLY A 105 -2.93 -2.12 13.03
CA GLY A 105 -1.84 -1.31 12.49
C GLY A 105 -0.48 -2.02 12.54
N SER A 106 0.59 -1.23 12.65
CA SER A 106 1.96 -1.73 12.59
C SER A 106 2.24 -2.85 13.58
N ARG A 107 2.74 -3.99 13.08
CA ARG A 107 3.10 -5.16 13.90
C ARG A 107 4.29 -4.83 14.80
N ARG A 108 4.20 -5.14 16.10
CA ARG A 108 5.27 -4.82 17.07
C ARG A 108 6.16 -6.02 17.39
N HIS A 109 5.62 -7.23 17.31
CA HIS A 109 6.33 -8.46 17.66
C HIS A 109 6.03 -9.60 16.66
N LEU A 110 6.97 -10.53 16.51
CA LEU A 110 6.86 -11.68 15.58
C LEU A 110 5.64 -12.57 15.87
N TRP A 111 5.25 -12.70 17.13
CA TRP A 111 4.16 -13.56 17.60
C TRP A 111 2.80 -12.84 17.65
N GLN A 112 2.70 -11.65 17.06
CA GLN A 112 1.50 -10.82 17.09
C GLN A 112 0.99 -10.61 15.66
N TYR A 113 -0.33 -10.69 15.48
CA TYR A 113 -0.96 -10.23 14.23
C TYR A 113 -0.88 -8.72 14.08
N GLY A 114 -0.80 -8.27 12.83
CA GLY A 114 -0.65 -6.86 12.48
C GLY A 114 -0.02 -6.69 11.11
N SER A 115 0.06 -5.45 10.66
CA SER A 115 0.55 -5.09 9.33
C SER A 115 2.07 -4.94 9.33
N ASP A 116 2.76 -5.64 8.42
CA ASP A 116 4.20 -5.44 8.19
C ASP A 116 4.48 -4.26 7.26
N LEU A 117 3.57 -4.03 6.32
CA LEU A 117 3.59 -2.93 5.37
C LEU A 117 2.22 -2.29 5.36
N TYR A 118 2.20 -0.97 5.25
CA TYR A 118 1.04 -0.19 4.87
C TYR A 118 1.47 0.93 3.95
N VAL A 119 0.67 1.21 2.93
CA VAL A 119 0.84 2.31 1.98
C VAL A 119 -0.56 2.84 1.65
N SER A 120 -0.81 4.10 1.92
CA SER A 120 -2.12 4.71 1.69
C SER A 120 -2.43 4.84 0.19
N ASN A 121 -3.71 4.77 -0.15
CA ASN A 121 -4.20 5.01 -1.50
C ASN A 121 -3.91 6.45 -1.92
N THR A 122 -4.03 7.39 -0.97
CA THR A 122 -3.73 8.81 -1.17
C THR A 122 -2.30 9.00 -1.66
N TYR A 123 -1.33 8.35 -1.02
CA TYR A 123 0.08 8.49 -1.37
C TYR A 123 0.41 7.87 -2.74
N ALA A 124 -0.07 6.64 -3.01
CA ALA A 124 0.11 6.02 -4.32
C ALA A 124 -0.51 6.88 -5.44
N ARG A 125 -1.69 7.46 -5.22
CA ARG A 125 -2.35 8.38 -6.17
C ARG A 125 -1.56 9.68 -6.35
N GLN A 126 -0.96 10.21 -5.29
CA GLN A 126 -0.14 11.42 -5.36
C GLN A 126 1.08 11.21 -6.29
N LEU A 127 1.81 10.11 -6.12
CA LEU A 127 2.96 9.78 -6.96
C LEU A 127 2.57 9.57 -8.43
N TRP A 128 1.41 8.94 -8.67
CA TRP A 128 0.85 8.87 -10.02
C TRP A 128 0.61 10.26 -10.62
N ARG A 129 0.01 11.19 -9.87
CA ARG A 129 -0.25 12.57 -10.36
C ARG A 129 1.04 13.35 -10.64
N GLN A 130 2.11 13.07 -9.89
CA GLN A 130 3.41 13.70 -10.10
C GLN A 130 4.17 13.13 -11.31
N HIS A 131 4.00 11.84 -11.61
CA HIS A 131 4.69 11.16 -12.71
C HIS A 131 3.74 10.34 -13.61
N PRO A 132 2.68 10.95 -14.19
CA PRO A 132 1.60 10.23 -14.86
C PRO A 132 2.03 9.52 -16.15
N GLN A 133 3.19 9.88 -16.71
CA GLN A 133 3.73 9.24 -17.91
C GLN A 133 4.29 7.84 -17.62
N ARG A 134 4.79 7.60 -16.39
CA ARG A 134 5.50 6.38 -15.99
C ARG A 134 4.80 5.59 -14.90
N ILE A 135 3.98 6.23 -14.09
CA ILE A 135 3.26 5.59 -13.00
C ILE A 135 1.77 5.54 -13.35
N VAL A 136 1.08 4.49 -12.91
CA VAL A 136 -0.39 4.43 -12.81
C VAL A 136 -0.78 3.93 -11.42
N PHE A 137 -1.97 4.33 -10.97
CA PHE A 137 -2.42 4.12 -9.59
C PHE A 137 -3.07 2.73 -9.41
N GLY A 138 -2.46 1.87 -8.57
CA GLY A 138 -3.09 0.66 -8.05
C GLY A 138 -3.52 0.86 -6.60
N ALA A 139 -4.81 0.64 -6.32
CA ALA A 139 -5.39 0.81 -5.00
C ALA A 139 -5.19 -0.44 -4.13
N SER A 140 -5.47 -0.32 -2.84
CA SER A 140 -5.64 -1.44 -1.91
C SER A 140 -6.66 -1.05 -0.86
N ILE A 141 -7.73 -1.84 -0.75
CA ILE A 141 -8.81 -1.63 0.23
C ILE A 141 -9.13 -2.99 0.81
N HIS A 142 -9.00 -3.15 2.11
CA HIS A 142 -9.38 -4.41 2.77
C HIS A 142 -10.89 -4.64 2.66
N PRO A 143 -11.37 -5.84 2.26
CA PRO A 143 -12.81 -6.08 2.07
C PRO A 143 -13.63 -5.95 3.37
N TYR A 144 -12.98 -6.11 4.53
CA TYR A 144 -13.64 -5.96 5.84
C TYR A 144 -13.65 -4.52 6.37
N ARG A 145 -12.97 -3.59 5.67
CA ARG A 145 -12.82 -2.21 6.12
C ARG A 145 -14.16 -1.51 6.20
N LYS A 146 -14.34 -0.75 7.29
CA LYS A 146 -15.46 0.16 7.50
C LYS A 146 -14.96 1.49 8.05
N ASP A 147 -15.64 2.57 7.70
CA ASP A 147 -15.44 3.91 8.27
C ASP A 147 -16.81 4.55 8.52
N GLY A 148 -17.28 4.44 9.77
CA GLY A 148 -18.66 4.77 10.13
C GLY A 148 -19.66 3.93 9.34
N ARG A 149 -20.44 4.57 8.45
CA ARG A 149 -21.39 3.89 7.56
C ARG A 149 -20.79 3.44 6.23
N LYS A 150 -19.57 3.88 5.92
CA LYS A 150 -18.90 3.58 4.66
C LYS A 150 -18.34 2.17 4.70
N THR A 151 -18.62 1.40 3.67
CA THR A 151 -18.13 0.03 3.46
C THR A 151 -16.91 0.02 2.54
N ALA A 152 -16.20 -1.11 2.47
CA ALA A 152 -15.13 -1.29 1.51
C ALA A 152 -15.58 -1.12 0.03
N VAL A 153 -16.85 -1.41 -0.27
CA VAL A 153 -17.45 -1.19 -1.59
C VAL A 153 -17.55 0.29 -1.94
N ASP A 154 -18.00 1.13 -0.99
CA ASP A 154 -18.05 2.58 -1.21
C ASP A 154 -16.63 3.16 -1.43
N MET A 155 -15.65 2.63 -0.70
CA MET A 155 -14.24 3.02 -0.85
C MET A 155 -13.69 2.57 -2.21
N LEU A 156 -14.08 1.39 -2.70
CA LEU A 156 -13.72 0.88 -4.02
C LEU A 156 -14.23 1.79 -5.13
N GLU A 157 -15.48 2.22 -5.03
CA GLU A 157 -16.06 3.18 -5.98
C GLU A 157 -15.30 4.50 -5.97
N GLU A 158 -14.91 5.00 -4.78
CA GLU A 158 -14.16 6.24 -4.65
C GLU A 158 -12.78 6.15 -5.31
N VAL A 159 -12.03 5.05 -5.11
CA VAL A 159 -10.72 4.89 -5.77
C VAL A 159 -10.84 4.63 -7.26
N ALA A 160 -11.88 3.91 -7.71
CA ALA A 160 -12.15 3.68 -9.12
C ALA A 160 -12.46 4.99 -9.85
N ALA A 161 -13.34 5.82 -9.28
CA ALA A 161 -13.64 7.16 -9.79
C ALA A 161 -12.41 8.08 -9.79
N ALA A 162 -11.46 7.84 -8.89
CA ALA A 162 -10.19 8.55 -8.81
C ALA A 162 -9.09 8.01 -9.73
N GLY A 163 -9.37 7.02 -10.59
CA GLY A 163 -8.44 6.50 -11.60
C GLY A 163 -7.61 5.31 -11.17
N ALA A 164 -8.00 4.58 -10.12
CA ALA A 164 -7.38 3.29 -9.81
C ALA A 164 -7.56 2.32 -10.99
N VAL A 165 -6.48 1.65 -11.41
CA VAL A 165 -6.53 0.68 -12.51
C VAL A 165 -6.67 -0.76 -12.03
N LEU A 166 -6.43 -1.02 -10.75
CA LEU A 166 -6.61 -2.30 -10.08
C LEU A 166 -6.66 -2.13 -8.55
N VAL A 167 -7.02 -3.20 -7.84
CA VAL A 167 -6.87 -3.34 -6.38
C VAL A 167 -5.91 -4.48 -6.06
N LYS A 168 -5.00 -4.30 -5.10
CA LYS A 168 -4.03 -5.31 -4.65
C LYS A 168 -4.42 -5.92 -3.30
N TRP A 169 -4.34 -7.24 -3.17
CA TRP A 169 -4.47 -7.96 -1.90
C TRP A 169 -3.35 -9.01 -1.69
N LEU A 170 -3.02 -9.26 -0.42
CA LEU A 170 -2.25 -10.40 0.10
C LEU A 170 -3.09 -11.07 1.20
N PRO A 171 -3.98 -12.02 0.85
CA PRO A 171 -4.98 -12.54 1.80
C PRO A 171 -4.40 -13.09 3.11
N LEU A 172 -3.27 -13.83 3.04
CA LEU A 172 -2.63 -14.40 4.22
C LEU A 172 -2.06 -13.32 5.17
N SER A 173 -1.46 -12.27 4.62
CA SER A 173 -0.86 -11.19 5.42
C SER A 173 -1.87 -10.15 5.89
N GLN A 174 -3.06 -10.12 5.29
CA GLN A 174 -4.11 -9.16 5.59
C GLN A 174 -5.29 -9.76 6.37
N ASN A 175 -5.36 -11.09 6.48
CA ASN A 175 -6.49 -11.85 7.03
C ASN A 175 -7.78 -11.65 6.22
N ILE A 176 -7.69 -12.00 4.94
CA ILE A 176 -8.83 -12.02 4.02
C ILE A 176 -9.22 -13.47 3.75
N ASP A 177 -10.41 -13.87 4.18
CA ASP A 177 -11.09 -15.05 3.66
C ASP A 177 -11.78 -14.71 2.33
N GLY A 178 -11.44 -15.47 1.28
CA GLY A 178 -12.02 -15.36 -0.05
C GLY A 178 -13.50 -15.76 -0.12
N GLN A 179 -13.99 -16.54 0.85
CA GLN A 179 -15.38 -16.99 0.92
C GLN A 179 -16.25 -16.08 1.79
N ASP A 180 -15.66 -15.15 2.55
CA ASP A 180 -16.42 -14.22 3.39
C ASP A 180 -17.38 -13.39 2.51
N PRO A 181 -18.66 -13.24 2.90
CA PRO A 181 -19.65 -12.48 2.14
C PRO A 181 -19.20 -11.07 1.77
N ARG A 182 -18.42 -10.38 2.63
CA ARG A 182 -17.87 -9.04 2.37
C ARG A 182 -16.84 -9.07 1.24
N THR A 183 -15.99 -10.10 1.21
CA THR A 183 -15.00 -10.31 0.15
C THR A 183 -15.69 -10.61 -1.18
N VAL A 184 -16.67 -11.51 -1.17
CA VAL A 184 -17.45 -11.85 -2.37
C VAL A 184 -18.19 -10.62 -2.91
N GLU A 185 -18.78 -9.81 -2.04
CA GLU A 185 -19.46 -8.58 -2.42
C GLU A 185 -18.50 -7.54 -3.02
N PHE A 186 -17.33 -7.37 -2.40
CA PHE A 186 -16.27 -6.51 -2.94
C PHE A 186 -15.86 -6.95 -4.35
N LEU A 187 -15.63 -8.26 -4.56
CA LEU A 187 -15.23 -8.82 -5.86
C LEU A 187 -16.32 -8.64 -6.92
N ARG A 188 -17.60 -8.83 -6.57
CA ARG A 188 -18.73 -8.55 -7.47
C ARG A 188 -18.76 -7.08 -7.87
N ARG A 189 -18.57 -6.17 -6.90
CA ARG A 189 -18.53 -4.75 -7.21
C ARG A 189 -17.34 -4.40 -8.10
N ALA A 190 -16.16 -4.90 -7.80
CA ALA A 190 -14.96 -4.68 -8.60
C ALA A 190 -15.17 -5.15 -10.05
N ALA A 191 -15.78 -6.33 -10.24
CA ALA A 191 -16.17 -6.82 -11.55
C ALA A 191 -17.17 -5.88 -12.26
N SER A 192 -18.20 -5.37 -11.55
CA SER A 192 -19.16 -4.42 -12.12
C SER A 192 -18.55 -3.08 -12.55
N LEU A 193 -17.48 -2.65 -11.87
CA LEU A 193 -16.73 -1.43 -12.17
C LEU A 193 -15.63 -1.65 -13.22
N GLY A 194 -15.36 -2.90 -13.60
CA GLY A 194 -14.23 -3.23 -14.48
C GLY A 194 -12.85 -3.06 -13.83
N ILE A 195 -12.77 -3.15 -12.50
CA ILE A 195 -11.52 -3.03 -11.74
C ILE A 195 -10.98 -4.43 -11.43
N PRO A 196 -9.83 -4.83 -12.00
CA PRO A 196 -9.18 -6.09 -11.66
C PRO A 196 -8.70 -6.11 -10.19
N VAL A 197 -8.75 -7.28 -9.57
CA VAL A 197 -8.15 -7.51 -8.25
C VAL A 197 -6.92 -8.41 -8.39
N LEU A 198 -5.76 -7.85 -8.12
CA LEU A 198 -4.47 -8.55 -8.09
C LEU A 198 -4.30 -9.20 -6.72
N ILE A 199 -4.47 -10.52 -6.65
CA ILE A 199 -4.33 -11.31 -5.42
C ILE A 199 -2.99 -12.04 -5.44
N HIS A 200 -2.20 -11.87 -4.39
CA HIS A 200 -0.99 -12.67 -4.18
C HIS A 200 -1.23 -13.72 -3.10
N CYS A 201 -1.15 -14.99 -3.51
CA CYS A 201 -1.20 -16.14 -2.61
C CYS A 201 0.18 -16.79 -2.63
N GLY A 202 0.98 -16.56 -1.58
CA GLY A 202 2.37 -17.02 -1.49
C GLY A 202 2.96 -16.75 -0.13
#